data_AF-A0A8X8CY74-F1
#
_entry.id   AF-A0A8X8CY74-F1
#
_cell.length_a   1.000
_cell.length_b   1.000
_cell.length_c   1.000
_cell.angle_alpha   90.00
_cell.angle_beta   90.00
_cell.angle_gamma   90.00
#
_symmetry.space_group_name_H-M   'P 1'
#
loop_
_entity.id
_entity.type
_entity.pdbx_description
1 polymer ?
#
loop_
_entity_poly.entity_id
_entity_poly.type
_entity_poly.pdbx_seq_one_letter_code
_entity_poly.pdbx_strand_id
1 'polypeptide(L)'
;MALAFFGLSIFLFLNLDLDGASFSPASAASDSGPEITYGSVVKLMHERTKYRLHSHDVPYGSGSGQQSVTGFPNVDDANSYWIVRPQPGTNAKQGDSIKTGTIIRLQHMKTRKWLHSHLHASPISGNLEVARGVTGDDNFIMM
;
A
#
# COMPACT_ATOMS: atom_id res chain seq x y z
N MET A 1 32.04 35.19 -40.93
CA MET A 1 30.82 34.35 -40.94
C MET A 1 30.54 33.75 -39.56
N ALA A 2 30.50 34.57 -38.49
CA ALA A 2 30.22 34.11 -37.12
C ALA A 2 29.03 34.82 -36.46
N LEU A 3 28.58 35.95 -37.02
CA LEU A 3 27.44 36.73 -36.50
C LEU A 3 26.07 36.15 -36.88
N ALA A 4 26.00 35.33 -37.93
CA ALA A 4 24.75 34.70 -38.37
C ALA A 4 24.29 33.55 -37.45
N PHE A 5 25.22 32.89 -36.75
CA PHE A 5 24.90 31.78 -35.84
C PHE A 5 24.36 32.26 -34.48
N PHE A 6 24.76 33.45 -34.04
CA PHE A 6 24.29 34.01 -32.77
C PHE A 6 22.83 34.48 -32.84
N GLY A 7 22.43 35.05 -33.98
CA GLY A 7 21.05 35.47 -34.23
C GLY A 7 20.06 34.30 -34.33
N LEU A 8 20.46 33.19 -34.98
CA LEU A 8 19.63 31.98 -35.07
C LEU A 8 19.45 31.30 -33.69
N SER A 9 20.49 31.31 -32.85
CA SER A 9 20.42 30.76 -31.50
C SER A 9 19.49 31.57 -30.60
N ILE A 10 19.53 32.90 -30.66
CA ILE A 10 18.63 33.78 -29.91
C ILE A 10 17.18 33.64 -30.40
N PHE A 11 16.97 33.52 -31.72
CA PHE A 11 15.64 33.31 -32.27
C PHE A 11 15.07 31.93 -31.91
N LEU A 12 15.88 30.87 -31.90
CA LEU A 12 15.46 29.55 -31.41
C LEU A 12 15.18 29.54 -29.91
N PHE A 13 15.97 30.26 -29.10
CA PHE A 13 15.74 30.37 -27.65
C PHE A 13 14.50 31.21 -27.29
N LEU A 14 14.21 32.29 -28.02
CA LEU A 14 13.06 33.16 -27.74
C LEU A 14 11.73 32.63 -28.30
N ASN A 15 11.74 31.81 -29.37
CA ASN A 15 10.52 31.24 -29.94
C ASN A 15 10.14 29.87 -29.34
N LEU A 16 10.97 29.29 -28.46
CA LEU A 16 10.66 28.02 -27.79
C LEU A 16 9.75 28.17 -26.55
N ASP A 17 9.49 29.40 -26.10
CA ASP A 17 8.79 29.66 -24.82
C ASP A 17 7.34 30.17 -24.95
N LEU A 18 6.74 30.20 -26.15
CA LEU A 18 5.41 30.80 -26.33
C LEU A 18 4.29 29.92 -26.89
N ASP A 19 4.52 28.64 -27.14
CA ASP A 19 3.45 27.73 -27.56
C ASP A 19 3.21 26.62 -26.52
N GLY A 20 2.22 26.87 -25.66
CA GLY A 20 1.38 25.79 -25.16
C GLY A 20 1.96 24.91 -24.07
N ALA A 21 2.65 25.48 -23.07
CA ALA A 21 2.59 24.90 -21.74
C ALA A 21 1.16 25.03 -21.23
N SER A 22 0.27 24.15 -21.69
CA SER A 22 -0.96 23.82 -20.97
C SER A 22 -0.51 23.21 -19.65
N PHE A 23 -0.27 24.08 -18.68
CA PHE A 23 -0.17 23.71 -17.29
C PHE A 23 -1.53 23.14 -16.94
N SER A 24 -1.68 21.82 -17.06
CA SER A 24 -2.72 21.11 -16.32
C SER A 24 -2.58 21.60 -14.88
N PRO A 25 -3.63 22.19 -14.27
CA PRO A 25 -3.55 22.53 -12.88
C PRO A 25 -3.24 21.21 -12.16
N ALA A 26 -2.05 21.12 -11.56
CA ALA A 26 -1.80 20.07 -10.60
C ALA A 26 -2.86 20.28 -9.53
N SER A 27 -3.88 19.42 -9.54
CA SER A 27 -4.91 19.41 -8.52
C SER A 27 -4.17 19.35 -7.20
N ALA A 28 -4.18 20.46 -6.46
CA ALA A 28 -3.64 20.47 -5.12
C ALA A 28 -4.32 19.32 -4.39
N ALA A 29 -3.53 18.39 -3.85
CA ALA A 29 -4.06 17.34 -3.01
C ALA A 29 -4.94 18.04 -1.96
N SER A 30 -6.21 17.64 -1.91
CA SER A 30 -7.11 18.06 -0.84
C SER A 30 -6.37 17.93 0.50
N ASP A 31 -6.62 18.85 1.42
CA ASP A 31 -6.04 18.81 2.78
C ASP A 31 -6.41 17.51 3.54
N SER A 32 -7.39 16.76 3.03
CA SER A 32 -7.57 15.34 3.33
C SER A 32 -6.56 14.50 2.55
N GLY A 33 -5.66 13.79 3.26
CA GLY A 33 -4.68 12.87 2.69
C GLY A 33 -5.26 11.86 1.68
N PRO A 34 -4.40 11.08 1.00
CA PRO A 34 -4.81 10.24 -0.12
C PRO A 34 -5.94 9.28 0.27
N GLU A 35 -7.02 9.32 -0.50
CA GLU A 35 -8.18 8.46 -0.31
C GLU A 35 -7.80 6.98 -0.52
N ILE A 36 -8.25 6.11 0.40
CA ILE A 36 -8.02 4.67 0.31
C ILE A 36 -9.20 4.03 -0.42
N THR A 37 -8.90 3.31 -1.49
CA THR A 37 -9.89 2.59 -2.30
C THR A 37 -9.56 1.10 -2.32
N TYR A 38 -10.50 0.27 -2.76
CA TYR A 38 -10.17 -1.14 -3.01
C TYR A 38 -9.10 -1.25 -4.09
N GLY A 39 -8.06 -2.04 -3.83
CA GLY A 39 -6.88 -2.16 -4.68
C GLY A 39 -5.72 -1.24 -4.26
N SER A 40 -5.92 -0.28 -3.36
CA SER A 40 -4.83 0.49 -2.76
C SER A 40 -3.81 -0.45 -2.09
N VAL A 41 -2.54 -0.09 -2.22
CA VAL A 41 -1.42 -0.78 -1.56
C VAL A 41 -0.97 0.09 -0.39
N VAL A 42 -1.04 -0.47 0.81
CA VAL A 42 -0.81 0.27 2.07
C VAL A 42 0.26 -0.41 2.92
N LYS A 43 0.87 0.37 3.82
CA LYS A 43 1.66 -0.15 4.95
C LYS A 43 0.95 0.22 6.24
N LEU A 44 0.63 -0.77 7.06
CA LEU A 44 -0.02 -0.55 8.35
C LEU A 44 1.06 -0.36 9.41
N MET A 45 1.13 0.83 10.00
CA MET A 45 2.09 1.15 11.04
C MET A 45 1.40 1.14 12.41
N HIS A 46 1.95 0.38 13.35
CA HIS A 46 1.50 0.43 14.73
C HIS A 46 1.88 1.79 15.34
N GLU A 47 0.88 2.53 15.82
CA GLU A 47 1.03 3.93 16.21
C GLU A 47 2.09 4.15 17.29
N ARG A 48 2.14 3.29 18.31
CA ARG A 48 3.05 3.46 19.45
C ARG A 48 4.50 3.07 19.15
N THR A 49 4.71 1.90 18.50
CA THR A 49 6.08 1.40 18.26
C THR A 49 6.66 1.87 16.93
N LYS A 50 5.82 2.37 16.01
CA LYS A 50 6.18 2.73 14.63
C LYS A 50 6.64 1.57 13.75
N TYR A 51 6.41 0.33 14.20
CA TYR A 51 6.70 -0.88 13.42
C TYR A 51 5.57 -1.13 12.43
N ARG A 52 5.90 -1.61 11.25
CA ARG A 52 4.94 -1.91 10.18
C ARG A 52 4.59 -3.38 10.16
N LEU A 53 3.33 -3.68 9.84
CA LEU A 53 2.87 -5.04 9.62
C LEU A 53 3.64 -5.65 8.46
N HIS A 54 4.33 -6.75 8.73
CA HIS A 54 5.32 -7.37 7.85
C HIS A 54 5.12 -8.87 7.79
N SER A 55 5.35 -9.49 6.63
CA SER A 55 5.43 -10.95 6.53
C SER A 55 6.43 -11.39 5.47
N HIS A 56 7.26 -12.37 5.81
CA HIS A 56 8.27 -12.95 4.93
C HIS A 56 8.12 -14.47 4.94
N ASP A 57 8.92 -15.19 4.14
CA ASP A 57 8.79 -16.65 3.99
C ASP A 57 9.46 -17.44 5.14
N VAL A 58 9.14 -17.09 6.38
CA VAL A 58 9.53 -17.80 7.60
C VAL A 58 8.27 -18.17 8.38
N PRO A 59 7.96 -19.47 8.54
CA PRO A 59 6.83 -19.92 9.36
C PRO A 59 7.12 -19.80 10.86
N TYR A 60 6.07 -19.80 11.67
CA TYR A 60 6.24 -19.98 13.10
C TYR A 60 6.73 -21.40 13.42
N GLY A 61 7.60 -21.53 14.43
CA GLY A 61 8.11 -22.84 14.89
C GLY A 61 7.16 -23.61 15.80
N SER A 62 6.05 -22.99 16.21
CA SER A 62 5.00 -23.54 17.06
C SER A 62 3.65 -22.92 16.66
N GLY A 63 2.56 -23.33 17.32
CA GLY A 63 1.23 -22.83 16.97
C GLY A 63 0.76 -23.46 15.67
N SER A 64 0.36 -22.66 14.70
CA SER A 64 -0.18 -23.16 13.42
C SER A 64 0.86 -23.66 12.42
N GLY A 65 2.13 -23.26 12.57
CA GLY A 65 3.18 -23.48 11.57
C GLY A 65 3.00 -22.69 10.26
N GLN A 66 2.03 -21.76 10.21
CA GLN A 66 1.83 -20.89 9.07
C GLN A 66 2.88 -19.76 9.02
N GLN A 67 2.87 -18.99 7.93
CA GLN A 67 3.84 -17.92 7.70
C GLN A 67 3.71 -16.84 8.76
N SER A 68 4.85 -16.43 9.33
CA SER A 68 4.89 -15.46 10.42
C SER A 68 4.47 -14.06 9.96
N VAL A 69 3.83 -13.35 10.87
CA VAL A 69 3.45 -11.94 10.71
C VAL A 69 4.04 -11.18 11.88
N THR A 70 4.86 -10.19 11.59
CA THR A 70 5.64 -9.47 12.61
C THR A 70 5.54 -7.96 12.41
N GLY A 71 6.06 -7.20 13.38
CA GLY A 71 6.38 -5.80 13.18
C GLY A 71 7.79 -5.64 12.62
N PHE A 72 7.97 -4.81 11.60
CA PHE A 72 9.28 -4.47 11.04
C PHE A 72 9.53 -2.95 11.06
N PRO A 73 10.72 -2.48 11.50
CA PRO A 73 10.96 -1.04 11.66
C PRO A 73 11.28 -0.32 10.35
N ASN A 74 11.82 -1.01 9.34
CA ASN A 74 12.25 -0.38 8.10
C ASN A 74 11.03 0.16 7.32
N VAL A 75 11.11 1.43 6.92
CA VAL A 75 10.07 2.12 6.16
C VAL A 75 9.96 1.58 4.75
N ASP A 76 11.07 1.20 4.13
CA ASP A 76 11.17 0.88 2.70
C ASP A 76 11.09 -0.62 2.39
N ASP A 77 10.75 -1.43 3.38
CA ASP A 77 10.61 -2.86 3.18
C ASP A 77 9.40 -3.23 2.30
N ALA A 78 9.64 -4.12 1.34
CA ALA A 78 8.65 -4.55 0.36
C ALA A 78 7.69 -5.63 0.89
N ASN A 79 8.06 -6.32 1.97
CA ASN A 79 7.24 -7.33 2.63
C ASN A 79 6.23 -6.70 3.62
N SER A 80 6.25 -5.37 3.73
CA SER A 80 5.30 -4.58 4.52
C SER A 80 4.14 -4.02 3.68
N TYR A 81 4.08 -4.36 2.39
CA TYR A 81 3.00 -3.93 1.48
C TYR A 81 1.81 -4.89 1.51
N TRP A 82 0.63 -4.33 1.78
CA TRP A 82 -0.64 -5.04 1.83
C TRP A 82 -1.65 -4.40 0.88
N ILE A 83 -2.38 -5.23 0.15
CA ILE A 83 -3.39 -4.79 -0.80
C ILE A 83 -4.75 -4.89 -0.12
N VAL A 84 -5.50 -3.79 -0.16
CA VAL A 84 -6.86 -3.74 0.37
C VAL A 84 -7.82 -4.39 -0.63
N ARG A 85 -8.58 -5.39 -0.16
CA ARG A 85 -9.52 -6.17 -0.97
C ARG A 85 -10.93 -6.12 -0.36
N PRO A 86 -11.98 -6.16 -1.19
CA PRO A 86 -13.35 -6.26 -0.70
C PRO A 86 -13.62 -7.65 -0.13
N GLN A 87 -14.64 -7.73 0.73
CA GLN A 87 -15.21 -9.00 1.14
C GLN A 87 -15.86 -9.72 -0.07
N PRO A 88 -15.73 -11.05 -0.21
CA PRO A 88 -16.39 -11.83 -1.24
C PRO A 88 -17.89 -11.69 -1.18
N GLY A 89 -18.53 -11.78 -2.35
CA GLY A 89 -19.97 -11.67 -2.46
C GLY A 89 -20.50 -10.24 -2.33
N THR A 90 -19.63 -9.24 -2.14
CA THR A 90 -20.01 -7.83 -2.25
C THR A 90 -19.93 -7.37 -3.71
N ASN A 91 -20.69 -6.33 -4.05
CA ASN A 91 -20.63 -5.69 -5.37
C ASN A 91 -19.47 -4.68 -5.51
N ALA A 92 -18.59 -4.59 -4.51
CA ALA A 92 -17.49 -3.65 -4.47
C ALA A 92 -16.43 -3.99 -5.52
N LYS A 93 -15.94 -2.97 -6.21
CA LYS A 93 -14.98 -3.05 -7.30
C LYS A 93 -13.69 -2.34 -6.91
N GLN A 94 -12.62 -2.68 -7.63
CA GLN A 94 -11.36 -1.95 -7.51
C GLN A 94 -11.59 -0.48 -7.88
N GLY A 95 -11.06 0.43 -7.06
CA GLY A 95 -11.27 1.87 -7.19
C GLY A 95 -12.44 2.42 -6.38
N ASP A 96 -13.36 1.58 -5.87
CA ASP A 96 -14.43 2.10 -5.00
C ASP A 96 -13.83 2.59 -3.68
N SER A 97 -14.31 3.76 -3.24
CA SER A 97 -13.96 4.40 -1.97
C SER A 97 -14.33 3.56 -0.76
N ILE A 98 -13.42 3.50 0.22
CA ILE A 98 -13.64 2.76 1.47
C ILE A 98 -13.98 3.74 2.58
N LYS A 99 -15.15 3.55 3.20
CA LYS A 99 -15.59 4.35 4.35
C LYS A 99 -15.06 3.73 5.65
N THR A 100 -14.85 4.55 6.69
CA THR A 100 -14.64 4.05 8.06
C THR A 100 -15.76 3.10 8.47
N GLY A 101 -15.39 2.02 9.17
CA GLY A 101 -16.27 0.93 9.57
C GLY A 101 -16.46 -0.16 8.51
N THR A 102 -15.92 0.01 7.30
CA THR A 102 -16.08 -0.98 6.22
C THR A 102 -15.24 -2.22 6.50
N ILE A 103 -15.81 -3.39 6.22
CA ILE A 103 -15.09 -4.66 6.27
C ILE A 103 -14.23 -4.82 5.03
N ILE A 104 -12.93 -5.01 5.23
CA ILE A 104 -11.91 -5.20 4.22
C ILE A 104 -11.14 -6.49 4.48
N ARG A 105 -10.34 -6.90 3.49
CA ARG A 105 -9.39 -8.00 3.59
C ARG A 105 -8.02 -7.52 3.15
N LEU A 106 -6.98 -8.04 3.79
CA LEU A 106 -5.59 -7.64 3.52
C LEU A 106 -4.84 -8.79 2.86
N GLN A 107 -4.35 -8.53 1.66
CA GLN A 107 -3.57 -9.49 0.88
C GLN A 107 -2.11 -9.03 0.80
N HIS A 108 -1.17 -9.88 1.20
CA HIS A 108 0.25 -9.57 1.10
C HIS A 108 0.66 -9.39 -0.37
N MET A 109 1.30 -8.26 -0.70
CA MET A 109 1.53 -7.86 -2.10
C MET A 109 2.38 -8.88 -2.86
N LYS A 110 3.50 -9.32 -2.27
CA LYS A 110 4.48 -10.18 -2.95
C LYS A 110 3.96 -11.59 -3.18
N THR A 111 3.29 -12.17 -2.18
CA THR A 111 2.95 -13.60 -2.19
C THR A 111 1.48 -13.88 -2.45
N ARG A 112 0.63 -12.85 -2.52
CA ARG A 112 -0.82 -12.96 -2.71
C ARG A 112 -1.55 -13.80 -1.65
N LYS A 113 -0.92 -14.00 -0.49
CA LYS A 113 -1.49 -14.72 0.65
C LYS A 113 -2.26 -13.75 1.53
N TRP A 114 -3.21 -14.25 2.30
CA TRP A 114 -4.09 -13.43 3.13
C TRP A 114 -3.55 -13.26 4.53
N LEU A 115 -3.81 -12.10 5.13
CA LEU A 115 -3.68 -11.92 6.57
C LEU A 115 -4.84 -12.68 7.24
N HIS A 116 -4.51 -13.51 8.22
CA HIS A 116 -5.45 -14.41 8.87
C HIS A 116 -5.17 -14.47 10.38
N SER A 117 -6.22 -14.67 11.16
CA SER A 117 -6.21 -14.96 12.58
C SER A 117 -6.95 -16.26 12.83
N HIS A 118 -6.51 -17.02 13.82
CA HIS A 118 -7.10 -18.33 14.12
C HIS A 118 -6.91 -18.72 15.57
N LEU A 119 -7.56 -19.83 15.96
CA LEU A 119 -7.57 -20.37 17.31
C LEU A 119 -6.29 -21.17 17.64
N HIS A 120 -5.13 -20.58 17.36
CA HIS A 120 -3.82 -21.06 17.80
C HIS A 120 -3.19 -20.07 18.75
N ALA A 121 -2.40 -20.56 19.71
CA ALA A 121 -1.64 -19.71 20.61
C ALA A 121 -0.40 -19.17 19.90
N SER A 122 -0.22 -17.84 19.93
CA SER A 122 0.95 -17.16 19.41
C SER A 122 2.22 -17.60 20.14
N PRO A 123 3.36 -17.74 19.44
CA PRO A 123 4.58 -18.31 20.03
C PRO A 123 5.15 -17.55 21.23
N ILE A 124 4.93 -16.23 21.31
CA ILE A 124 5.56 -15.37 22.31
C ILE A 124 4.58 -15.00 23.43
N SER A 125 3.37 -14.55 23.08
CA SER A 125 2.44 -13.99 24.06
C SER A 125 1.41 -14.98 24.58
N GLY A 126 1.19 -16.11 23.90
CA GLY A 126 0.12 -17.05 24.21
C GLY A 126 -1.29 -16.58 23.83
N ASN A 127 -1.47 -15.32 23.39
CA ASN A 127 -2.71 -14.83 22.79
C ASN A 127 -2.99 -15.49 21.45
N LEU A 128 -4.16 -15.25 20.84
CA LEU A 128 -4.49 -15.75 19.51
C LEU A 128 -3.46 -15.32 18.45
N GLU A 129 -3.09 -16.27 17.61
CA GLU A 129 -2.08 -16.12 16.57
C GLU A 129 -2.68 -15.39 15.34
N VAL A 130 -1.86 -14.48 14.80
CA VAL A 130 -2.07 -13.88 13.48
C VAL A 130 -0.96 -14.36 12.56
N ALA A 131 -1.33 -14.92 11.42
CA ALA A 131 -0.46 -15.56 10.46
C ALA A 131 -0.84 -15.21 9.01
N ARG A 132 0.02 -15.58 8.07
CA ARG A 132 -0.23 -15.43 6.63
C ARG A 132 -0.57 -16.79 5.99
N GLY A 133 -1.77 -16.91 5.46
CA GLY A 133 -2.34 -18.18 4.95
C GLY A 133 -2.65 -18.16 3.45
N VAL A 134 -2.71 -19.35 2.84
CA VAL A 134 -3.31 -19.52 1.49
C VAL A 134 -4.84 -19.56 1.59
N THR A 135 -5.35 -20.12 2.68
CA THR A 135 -6.76 -20.20 3.07
C THR A 135 -6.99 -19.38 4.34
N GLY A 136 -8.23 -18.97 4.61
CA GLY A 136 -8.58 -18.14 5.77
C GLY A 136 -8.39 -16.66 5.48
N ASP A 137 -9.31 -16.06 4.73
CA ASP A 137 -9.28 -14.65 4.39
C ASP A 137 -10.13 -13.85 5.38
N ASP A 138 -9.48 -13.37 6.43
CA ASP A 138 -10.18 -12.71 7.53
C ASP A 138 -10.67 -11.32 7.14
N ASN A 139 -11.82 -11.00 7.73
CA ASN A 139 -12.49 -9.74 7.59
C ASN A 139 -11.99 -8.78 8.69
N PHE A 140 -11.32 -7.70 8.28
CA PHE A 140 -10.84 -6.65 9.15
C PHE A 140 -11.72 -5.41 8.98
N ILE A 141 -11.99 -4.68 10.05
CA ILE A 141 -12.72 -3.42 9.98
C ILE A 141 -11.72 -2.30 9.74
N MET A 142 -11.92 -1.52 8.68
CA MET A 142 -11.17 -0.30 8.44
C MET A 142 -11.65 0.78 9.41
N MET A 143 -10.78 1.24 10.30
CA MET A 143 -11.07 2.34 11.25
C MET A 143 -10.72 3.69 10.62
#